data_AF-A0AB36IXI3-F1
#
_entry.id   AF-A0AB36IXI3-F1
#
_cell.length_a   1.000
_cell.length_b   1.000
_cell.length_c   1.000
_cell.angle_alpha   90.00
_cell.angle_beta   90.00
_cell.angle_gamma   90.00
#
_symmetry.space_group_name_H-M   'P 1'
#
loop_
_entity.id
_entity.type
_entity.pdbx_description
1 polymer ?
#
loop_
_entity_poly.entity_id
_entity_poly.type
_entity_poly.pdbx_seq_one_letter_code
_entity_poly.pdbx_strand_id
1 'polypeptide(L)'
;MLASEINALAEVVGDHLTAEEERVLPLINRHITDREWRAVTERGAAFLSGRNIWFGTAFAGMVFEACTADERRRFLAGMPPPQRMLVKLFARRAGASYRAGLEPAG
;
A
#
# COMPACT_ATOMS: atom_id res chain seq x y z
N MET A 1 -9.06 -19.85 18.28
CA MET A 1 -10.28 -19.08 17.98
C MET A 1 -9.93 -17.77 17.27
N LEU A 2 -9.31 -16.77 17.91
CA LEU A 2 -8.96 -15.48 17.26
C LEU A 2 -8.08 -15.62 15.98
N ALA A 3 -7.02 -16.43 16.02
CA ALA A 3 -6.17 -16.66 14.85
C ALA A 3 -6.93 -17.27 13.66
N SER A 4 -7.93 -18.12 13.93
CA SER A 4 -8.78 -18.71 12.90
C SER A 4 -9.69 -17.67 12.26
N GLU A 5 -10.28 -16.77 13.05
CA GLU A 5 -11.13 -15.69 12.55
C GLU A 5 -10.33 -14.67 11.73
N ILE A 6 -9.08 -14.38 12.13
CA ILE A 6 -8.20 -13.49 11.36
C ILE A 6 -7.85 -14.12 10.01
N ASN A 7 -7.58 -15.42 9.95
CA ASN A 7 -7.32 -16.11 8.70
C ASN A 7 -8.56 -16.13 7.79
N ALA A 8 -9.73 -16.42 8.34
CA ALA A 8 -10.99 -16.36 7.59
C ALA A 8 -11.27 -14.96 7.04
N LEU A 9 -11.02 -13.91 7.83
CA LEU A 9 -11.13 -12.54 7.36
C LEU A 9 -10.13 -12.22 6.24
N ALA A 10 -8.88 -12.69 6.36
CA ALA A 10 -7.87 -12.48 5.34
C ALA A 10 -8.25 -13.12 4.00
N GLU A 11 -8.85 -14.32 4.02
CA GLU A 11 -9.36 -15.00 2.82
C GLU A 11 -10.48 -14.17 2.17
N VAL A 12 -11.50 -13.77 2.93
CA VAL A 12 -12.62 -12.98 2.40
C VAL A 12 -12.17 -11.62 1.86
N VAL A 13 -11.20 -10.97 2.51
CA VAL A 13 -10.60 -9.73 2.02
C VAL A 13 -9.83 -9.98 0.72
N GLY A 14 -9.10 -11.09 0.61
CA GLY A 14 -8.41 -11.48 -0.61
C GLY A 14 -9.36 -11.69 -1.79
N ASP A 15 -10.46 -12.40 -1.56
CA ASP A 15 -11.51 -12.62 -2.57
C ASP A 15 -12.15 -11.31 -3.01
N HIS A 16 -12.41 -10.41 -2.06
CA HIS A 16 -12.95 -9.08 -2.34
C HIS A 16 -12.00 -8.25 -3.22
N LEU A 17 -10.71 -8.16 -2.85
CA LEU A 17 -9.72 -7.41 -3.62
C LEU A 17 -9.53 -7.99 -5.02
N THR A 18 -9.54 -9.32 -5.16
CA THR A 18 -9.50 -9.99 -6.47
C THR A 18 -10.69 -9.58 -7.33
N ALA A 19 -11.90 -9.56 -6.74
CA ALA A 19 -13.09 -9.10 -7.46
C ALA A 19 -13.02 -7.62 -7.86
N GLU A 20 -12.39 -6.76 -7.04
CA GLU A 20 -12.13 -5.37 -7.41
C GLU A 20 -11.19 -5.26 -8.61
N GLU A 21 -10.10 -6.02 -8.63
CA GLU A 21 -9.14 -6.05 -9.72
C GLU A 21 -9.77 -6.50 -11.05
N GLU A 22 -10.59 -7.54 -11.02
CA GLU A 22 -11.21 -8.10 -12.22
C GLU A 22 -12.39 -7.27 -12.75
N ARG A 23 -13.17 -6.66 -11.86
CA ARG A 23 -14.47 -6.06 -12.22
C ARG A 23 -14.49 -4.55 -12.10
N VAL A 24 -13.85 -4.00 -11.07
CA VAL A 24 -13.92 -2.56 -10.74
C VAL A 24 -12.79 -1.79 -11.42
N LEU A 25 -11.54 -2.25 -11.36
CA LEU A 25 -10.42 -1.56 -12.00
C LEU A 25 -10.63 -1.33 -13.51
N PRO A 26 -11.18 -2.27 -14.30
CA PRO A 26 -11.47 -1.99 -15.71
C PRO A 26 -12.51 -0.89 -15.92
N LEU A 27 -13.48 -0.76 -15.01
CA LEU A 27 -14.48 0.31 -15.06
C LEU A 27 -13.83 1.66 -14.71
N ILE A 28 -12.97 1.69 -13.70
CA ILE A 28 -12.20 2.90 -13.36
C ILE A 28 -11.39 3.36 -14.57
N ASN A 29 -10.64 2.45 -15.20
CA ASN A 29 -9.83 2.78 -16.38
C ASN A 29 -10.65 3.28 -17.58
N ARG A 30 -11.91 2.83 -17.72
CA ARG A 30 -12.78 3.24 -18.84
C ARG A 30 -13.54 4.54 -18.57
N HIS A 31 -13.88 4.83 -17.31
CA HIS A 31 -14.88 5.85 -16.99
C HIS A 31 -14.37 6.98 -16.09
N ILE A 32 -13.24 6.79 -15.42
CA ILE A 32 -12.68 7.78 -14.52
C ILE A 32 -11.47 8.44 -15.19
N THR A 33 -11.50 9.77 -15.28
CA THR A 33 -10.36 10.51 -15.83
C THR A 33 -9.17 10.50 -14.86
N ASP A 34 -7.96 10.70 -15.37
CA ASP A 34 -6.75 10.81 -14.53
C ASP A 34 -6.90 11.87 -13.43
N ARG A 35 -7.62 12.97 -13.70
CA ARG A 35 -7.87 14.03 -12.73
C ARG A 35 -8.77 13.56 -11.58
N GLU A 36 -9.85 12.86 -11.92
CA GLU A 36 -10.79 12.32 -10.92
C GLU A 36 -10.13 11.21 -10.11
N TRP A 37 -9.38 10.33 -10.78
CA TRP A 37 -8.62 9.27 -10.15
C TRP A 37 -7.57 9.83 -9.17
N ARG A 38 -6.86 10.88 -9.56
CA ARG A 38 -5.92 11.57 -8.68
C ARG A 38 -6.62 12.14 -7.45
N ALA A 39 -7.78 12.78 -7.60
CA ALA A 39 -8.52 13.32 -6.47
C ALA A 39 -8.97 12.21 -5.49
N VAL A 40 -9.36 11.04 -6.00
CA VAL A 40 -9.72 9.88 -5.17
C VAL A 40 -8.50 9.35 -4.41
N THR A 41 -7.40 9.13 -5.11
CA THR A 41 -6.17 8.58 -4.52
C THR A 41 -5.51 9.54 -3.52
N GLU A 42 -5.58 10.85 -3.75
CA GLU A 42 -5.13 11.87 -2.78
C GLU A 42 -5.94 11.82 -1.48
N ARG A 43 -7.27 11.68 -1.57
CA ARG A 43 -8.12 11.49 -0.37
C ARG A 43 -7.82 10.17 0.33
N GLY A 44 -7.67 9.10 -0.46
CA GLY A 44 -7.30 7.78 0.05
C GLY A 44 -5.94 7.80 0.76
N ALA A 45 -4.98 8.59 0.28
CA ALA A 45 -3.65 8.73 0.88
C ALA A 45 -3.61 9.69 2.08
N ALA A 46 -4.70 10.38 2.43
CA ALA A 46 -4.70 11.39 3.49
C ALA A 46 -4.33 10.84 4.88
N PHE A 47 -4.50 9.52 5.13
CA PHE A 47 -4.01 8.89 6.36
C PHE A 47 -2.48 8.83 6.44
N LEU A 48 -1.78 8.89 5.30
CA LEU A 48 -0.32 8.97 5.19
C LEU A 48 0.11 10.44 5.25
N SER A 49 0.08 11.00 6.46
CA SER A 49 0.45 12.38 6.71
C SER A 49 1.92 12.51 7.16
N GLY A 50 2.43 13.74 7.20
CA GLY A 50 3.77 14.00 7.76
C GLY A 50 3.95 13.50 9.21
N ARG A 51 2.86 13.39 9.98
CA ARG A 51 2.89 12.90 11.37
C ARG A 51 3.20 11.41 11.49
N ASN A 52 2.98 10.61 10.45
CA ASN A 52 3.23 9.16 10.45
C ASN A 52 4.11 8.73 9.27
N ILE A 53 5.05 9.59 8.89
CA ILE A 53 5.94 9.37 7.75
C ILE A 53 6.72 8.05 7.81
N TRP A 54 7.07 7.58 9.02
CA TRP A 54 7.74 6.30 9.20
C TRP A 54 6.83 5.11 8.85
N PHE A 55 5.56 5.17 9.25
CA PHE A 55 4.55 4.19 8.85
C PHE A 55 4.32 4.24 7.34
N GLY A 56 4.19 5.42 6.73
CA GLY A 56 4.08 5.53 5.27
C GLY A 56 5.30 4.97 4.52
N THR A 57 6.49 5.10 5.10
CA THR A 57 7.72 4.49 4.56
C THR A 57 7.72 2.97 4.70
N ALA A 58 7.22 2.44 5.83
CA ALA A 58 7.03 1.02 6.05
C ALA A 58 5.97 0.43 5.09
N PHE A 59 4.86 1.14 4.88
CA PHE A 59 3.81 0.79 3.94
C PHE A 59 4.34 0.65 2.51
N ALA A 60 5.16 1.61 2.05
CA ALA A 60 5.83 1.48 0.76
C ALA A 60 6.77 0.25 0.69
N GLY A 61 7.39 -0.12 1.82
CA GLY A 61 8.17 -1.36 1.94
C GLY A 61 7.32 -2.61 1.74
N MET A 62 6.16 -2.68 2.40
CA MET A 62 5.21 -3.79 2.24
C MET A 62 4.71 -3.91 0.80
N VAL A 63 4.36 -2.78 0.16
CA VAL A 63 3.97 -2.75 -1.26
C VAL A 63 5.08 -3.31 -2.15
N PHE A 64 6.35 -2.96 -1.90
CA PHE A 64 7.47 -3.47 -2.70
C PHE A 64 7.76 -4.96 -2.53
N GLU A 65 7.32 -5.59 -1.43
CA GLU A 65 7.44 -7.03 -1.24
C GLU A 65 6.45 -7.79 -2.16
N ALA A 66 5.31 -7.18 -2.51
CA ALA A 66 4.28 -7.77 -3.36
C ALA A 66 4.36 -7.35 -4.84
N CYS A 67 4.97 -6.20 -5.14
CA CYS A 67 5.05 -5.68 -6.51
C CYS A 67 6.15 -6.33 -7.37
N THR A 68 5.86 -6.48 -8.66
CA THR A 68 6.87 -6.69 -9.70
C THR A 68 7.82 -5.48 -9.81
N ALA A 69 8.97 -5.67 -10.48
CA ALA A 69 9.92 -4.58 -10.73
C ALA A 69 9.30 -3.42 -11.52
N ASP A 70 8.33 -3.72 -12.39
CA ASP A 70 7.65 -2.73 -13.23
C ASP A 70 6.67 -1.87 -12.42
N GLU A 71 5.82 -2.53 -11.62
CA GLU A 71 4.88 -1.86 -10.71
C GLU A 71 5.61 -1.02 -9.69
N ARG A 72 6.71 -1.53 -9.13
CA ARG A 72 7.58 -0.76 -8.23
C ARG A 72 8.11 0.51 -8.88
N ARG A 73 8.50 0.45 -10.16
CA ARG A 73 8.97 1.63 -10.91
C ARG A 73 7.84 2.65 -11.08
N ARG A 74 6.64 2.21 -11.47
CA ARG A 74 5.45 3.09 -11.61
C ARG A 74 5.04 3.72 -10.28
N PHE A 75 5.03 2.93 -9.21
CA PHE A 75 4.72 3.39 -7.85
C PHE A 75 5.68 4.50 -7.40
N LEU A 76 6.99 4.29 -7.59
CA LEU A 76 7.99 5.32 -7.31
C LEU A 76 7.82 6.56 -8.21
N ALA A 77 7.44 6.40 -9.47
CA ALA A 77 7.23 7.52 -10.38
C ALA A 77 6.09 8.44 -9.89
N GLY A 78 5.05 7.89 -9.26
CA GLY A 78 3.93 8.65 -8.69
C GLY A 78 4.27 9.49 -7.45
N MET A 79 5.45 9.32 -6.84
CA MET A 79 5.84 10.07 -5.64
C MET A 79 6.52 11.41 -5.95
N PRO A 80 6.31 12.45 -5.12
CA PRO A 80 7.18 13.62 -5.10
C PRO A 80 8.65 13.24 -4.86
N PRO A 81 9.63 13.97 -5.46
CA PRO A 81 11.05 13.66 -5.33
C PRO A 81 11.57 13.41 -3.90
N PRO A 82 11.25 14.23 -2.87
CA PRO A 82 11.76 13.98 -1.52
C PRO A 82 11.20 12.69 -0.90
N GLN A 83 9.91 12.41 -1.10
CA GLN A 83 9.28 11.17 -0.64
C GLN A 83 9.89 9.94 -1.33
N ARG A 84 10.13 10.05 -2.64
CA ARG A 84 10.76 8.99 -3.43
C ARG A 84 12.15 8.63 -2.89
N MET A 85 12.94 9.63 -2.48
CA MET A 85 14.25 9.40 -1.86
C MET A 85 14.14 8.70 -0.51
N LEU A 86 13.24 9.18 0.35
CA LEU A 86 12.98 8.56 1.65
C LEU A 86 12.62 7.07 1.50
N VAL A 87 11.67 6.76 0.61
CA VAL A 87 11.22 5.39 0.34
C VAL A 87 12.35 4.53 -0.23
N LYS A 88 13.12 5.02 -1.20
CA LYS A 88 14.25 4.26 -1.77
C LYS A 88 15.31 3.89 -0.72
N LEU A 89 15.58 4.79 0.22
CA LEU A 89 16.61 4.61 1.24
C LEU A 89 16.13 3.78 2.44
N PHE A 90 14.89 3.99 2.88
CA PHE A 90 14.44 3.51 4.18
C PHE A 90 13.29 2.49 4.15
N ALA A 91 12.62 2.24 3.03
CA ALA A 91 11.44 1.37 2.98
C ALA A 91 11.69 -0.03 3.57
N ARG A 92 12.82 -0.66 3.23
CA ARG A 92 13.16 -1.99 3.78
C ARG A 92 13.37 -1.95 5.31
N ARG A 93 14.07 -0.92 5.81
CA ARG A 93 14.34 -0.77 7.24
C ARG A 93 13.06 -0.44 8.01
N ALA A 94 12.25 0.47 7.48
CA ALA A 94 10.98 0.86 8.08
C ALA A 94 10.01 -0.34 8.12
N GLY A 95 9.92 -1.13 7.04
CA GLY A 95 9.11 -2.35 7.01
C GLY A 95 9.56 -3.39 8.02
N ALA A 96 10.87 -3.66 8.10
CA ALA A 96 11.41 -4.59 9.09
C ALA A 96 11.16 -4.12 10.54
N SER A 97 11.37 -2.83 10.81
CA SER A 97 11.10 -2.23 12.13
C SER A 97 9.63 -2.28 12.51
N TYR A 98 8.72 -2.08 11.54
CA TYR A 98 7.29 -2.16 11.77
C TYR A 98 6.87 -3.59 12.11
N ARG A 99 7.34 -4.59 11.35
CA ARG A 99 7.07 -6.02 11.63
C ARG A 99 7.59 -6.46 13.00
N ALA A 100 8.80 -6.07 13.36
CA ALA A 100 9.37 -6.38 14.67
C ALA A 100 8.55 -5.79 15.84
N GLY A 101 7.84 -4.68 15.62
CA GLY A 101 6.94 -4.09 16.62
C GLY A 101 5.58 -4.80 16.74
N LEU A 102 5.24 -5.71 15.82
CA LEU A 102 4.01 -6.50 15.83
C LEU A 102 4.21 -7.89 16.45
N GLU A 103 5.45 -8.38 16.51
CA GLU A 103 5.76 -9.61 17.22
C GLU A 103 5.59 -9.39 18.73
N PRO A 104 4.89 -10.28 19.47
CA PRO A 104 4.77 -10.14 20.91
C PRO A 104 6.18 -10.15 21.52
N ALA A 105 6.43 -9.22 22.43
CA ALA A 105 7.67 -9.18 23.19
C ALA A 105 7.72 -10.34 24.19
N GLY A 106 8.05 -11.54 23.71
CA GLY A 106 8.24 -12.75 24.54
C GLY A 106 6.95 -13.43 24.97
#